data_AF-A0A930RF63-F1
#
_entry.id   AF-A0A930RF63-F1
#
_cell.length_a   1.000
_cell.length_b   1.000
_cell.length_c   1.000
_cell.angle_alpha   90.00
_cell.angle_beta   90.00
_cell.angle_gamma   90.00
#
_symmetry.space_group_name_H-M   'P 1'
#
loop_
_entity.id
_entity.type
_entity.pdbx_description
1 polymer ?
#
loop_
_entity_poly.entity_id
_entity_poly.type
_entity_poly.pdbx_seq_one_letter_code
_entity_poly.pdbx_strand_id
1 'polypeptide(L)'
;FHPPRAEEDRIYAVHPLRQYECTGGAWQLRAYERTDGAAQRIGGLLRGVDTQLREHYGFTEIRLPQLLKWQWKIIREETAEFFAAQREIEARRVHLDFSQLDRIRADAAVTEERLIVDEDDELLPAAGEDISPPMPEQSPPPPAAQNAAAAPHTNPQQQDTPPTDHGLTQAEKRLLCALLTGGALDWVRAEGQILSVLVDGINEKLYEDFSDTVIEGEPPAVVEDYREELAGRYSHGIE
;
A
#
# COMPACT_ATOMS: atom_id res chain seq x y z
N PHE A 1 8.20 -36.57 51.43
CA PHE A 1 7.34 -35.43 51.79
C PHE A 1 5.97 -35.63 51.14
N HIS A 2 5.05 -36.33 51.82
CA HIS A 2 3.64 -36.30 51.45
C HIS A 2 2.95 -35.32 52.41
N PRO A 3 2.23 -34.29 51.93
CA PRO A 3 1.46 -33.45 52.83
C PRO A 3 0.31 -34.28 53.45
N PRO A 4 0.02 -34.09 54.75
CA PRO A 4 -0.92 -34.93 55.50
C PRO A 4 -2.38 -34.44 55.43
N ARG A 5 -2.73 -33.61 54.45
CA ARG A 5 -4.09 -33.12 54.23
C ARG A 5 -4.55 -33.53 52.83
N ALA A 6 -5.78 -34.00 52.73
CA ALA A 6 -6.46 -34.15 51.44
C ALA A 6 -6.33 -32.81 50.70
N GLU A 7 -5.73 -32.84 49.52
CA GLU A 7 -5.63 -31.63 48.70
C GLU A 7 -7.05 -31.19 48.32
N GLU A 8 -7.35 -29.92 48.54
CA GLU A 8 -8.63 -29.33 48.17
C GLU A 8 -8.82 -29.39 46.65
N ASP A 9 -10.05 -29.72 46.25
CA ASP A 9 -10.45 -29.79 44.86
C ASP A 9 -10.24 -28.41 44.20
N ARG A 10 -9.45 -28.37 43.13
CA ARG A 10 -9.08 -27.13 42.45
C ARG A 10 -8.76 -27.34 40.99
N ILE A 11 -9.06 -26.33 40.18
CA ILE A 11 -8.75 -26.30 38.75
C ILE A 11 -7.69 -25.22 38.51
N TYR A 12 -6.56 -25.61 37.94
CA TYR A 12 -5.48 -24.73 37.53
C TYR A 12 -5.40 -24.65 36.01
N ALA A 13 -5.89 -23.55 35.44
CA ALA A 13 -5.87 -23.29 34.01
C ALA A 13 -4.55 -22.61 33.60
N VAL A 14 -3.60 -23.38 33.08
CA VAL A 14 -2.31 -22.86 32.58
C VAL A 14 -2.47 -22.21 31.21
N HIS A 15 -3.35 -22.76 30.38
CA HIS A 15 -3.69 -22.27 29.05
C HIS A 15 -5.19 -22.57 28.82
N PRO A 16 -5.91 -21.80 27.98
CA PRO A 16 -7.29 -22.12 27.61
C PRO A 16 -7.51 -23.57 27.15
N LEU A 17 -6.46 -24.19 26.59
CA LEU A 17 -6.45 -25.56 26.06
C LEU A 17 -5.78 -26.59 26.99
N ARG A 18 -5.30 -26.19 28.18
CA ARG A 18 -4.57 -27.05 29.12
C ARG A 18 -4.89 -26.70 30.57
N GLN A 19 -5.63 -27.57 31.23
CA GLN A 19 -6.08 -27.40 32.61
C GLN A 19 -5.69 -28.60 33.48
N TYR A 20 -5.25 -28.34 34.69
CA TYR A 20 -4.98 -29.36 35.71
C TYR A 20 -6.12 -29.34 36.71
N GLU A 21 -6.71 -30.49 36.96
CA GLU A 21 -7.83 -30.65 37.88
C GLU A 21 -7.40 -31.58 39.01
N CYS A 22 -7.43 -31.09 40.25
CA CYS A 22 -7.28 -31.92 41.44
C CYS A 22 -8.69 -32.26 41.93
N THR A 23 -9.04 -33.55 41.95
CA THR A 23 -10.30 -34.05 42.51
C THR A 23 -10.01 -35.22 43.45
N GLY A 24 -10.44 -35.12 44.71
CA GLY A 24 -10.28 -36.18 45.71
C GLY A 24 -8.82 -36.55 46.00
N GLY A 25 -7.90 -35.59 45.87
CA GLY A 25 -6.46 -35.80 46.03
C GLY A 25 -5.75 -36.46 44.85
N ALA A 26 -6.45 -36.68 43.72
CA ALA A 26 -5.86 -37.15 42.47
C ALA A 26 -5.77 -36.01 41.45
N TRP A 27 -4.65 -35.92 40.73
CA TRP A 27 -4.44 -34.92 39.68
C TRP A 27 -4.77 -35.49 38.30
N GLN A 28 -5.60 -34.78 37.55
CA GLN A 28 -5.98 -35.08 36.17
C GLN A 28 -5.59 -33.91 35.25
N LEU A 29 -5.21 -34.23 34.01
CA LEU A 29 -4.87 -33.24 32.99
C LEU A 29 -5.97 -33.23 31.93
N ARG A 30 -6.67 -32.11 31.79
CA ARG A 30 -7.55 -31.83 30.65
C ARG A 30 -6.76 -31.09 29.58
N ALA A 31 -6.48 -31.77 28.48
CA ALA A 31 -5.84 -31.20 27.30
C ALA A 31 -6.39 -31.86 26.04
N TYR A 32 -6.25 -31.19 24.89
CA TYR A 32 -6.56 -31.83 23.62
C TYR A 32 -5.58 -32.97 23.36
N GLU A 33 -6.13 -34.08 22.87
CA GLU A 33 -5.32 -35.20 22.40
C GLU A 33 -4.48 -34.74 21.20
N ARG A 34 -3.17 -34.83 21.36
CA ARG A 34 -2.23 -34.52 20.28
C ARG A 34 -1.90 -35.84 19.61
N THR A 35 -2.02 -35.91 18.29
CA THR A 35 -1.47 -37.06 17.57
C THR A 35 0.03 -37.16 17.85
N ASP A 36 0.50 -38.38 18.06
CA ASP A 36 1.91 -38.63 18.33
C ASP A 36 2.77 -38.01 17.21
N GLY A 37 3.86 -37.36 17.61
CA GLY A 37 4.75 -36.70 16.66
C GLY A 37 4.26 -35.36 16.10
N ALA A 38 3.08 -34.84 16.47
CA ALA A 38 2.58 -33.56 15.95
C ALA A 38 3.52 -32.38 16.29
N ALA A 39 4.09 -32.36 17.50
CA ALA A 39 5.05 -31.34 17.90
C ALA A 39 6.32 -31.38 17.03
N GLN A 40 6.78 -32.59 16.71
CA GLN A 40 7.99 -32.85 15.93
C GLN A 40 7.78 -32.48 14.46
N ARG A 41 6.60 -32.75 13.90
CA ARG A 41 6.23 -32.37 12.53
C ARG A 41 6.21 -30.85 12.37
N ILE A 42 5.56 -30.12 13.27
CA ILE A 42 5.54 -28.65 13.26
C ILE A 42 6.95 -28.09 13.50
N GLY A 43 7.69 -28.66 14.45
CA GLY A 43 9.08 -28.28 14.71
C GLY A 43 10.00 -28.47 13.50
N GLY A 44 9.80 -29.53 12.73
CA GLY A 44 10.50 -29.76 11.46
C GLY A 44 10.18 -28.69 10.43
N LEU A 45 8.91 -28.32 10.28
CA LEU A 45 8.48 -27.29 9.35
C LEU A 45 9.07 -25.91 9.72
N LEU A 46 8.97 -25.52 11.00
CA LEU A 46 9.52 -24.26 11.49
C LEU A 46 11.04 -24.17 11.31
N ARG A 47 11.78 -25.27 11.51
CA ARG A 47 13.21 -25.32 11.20
C ARG A 47 13.49 -25.15 9.70
N GLY A 48 12.58 -25.58 8.83
CA GLY A 48 12.73 -25.44 7.38
C GLY A 48 12.60 -23.98 6.96
N VAL A 49 11.58 -23.31 7.52
CA VAL A 49 11.39 -21.85 7.38
C VAL A 49 12.61 -21.10 7.91
N ASP A 50 13.06 -21.41 9.13
CA ASP A 50 14.23 -20.76 9.75
C ASP A 50 15.50 -20.94 8.90
N THR A 51 15.69 -22.11 8.29
CA THR A 51 16.82 -22.36 7.38
C THR A 51 16.77 -21.45 6.15
N GLN A 52 15.59 -21.29 5.52
CA GLN A 52 15.42 -20.40 4.37
C GLN A 52 15.58 -18.92 4.74
N LEU A 53 15.07 -18.50 5.90
CA LEU A 53 15.26 -17.14 6.38
C LEU A 53 16.74 -16.85 6.63
N ARG A 54 17.47 -17.78 7.27
CA ARG A 54 18.91 -17.64 7.49
C ARG A 54 19.70 -17.51 6.20
N GLU A 55 19.33 -18.27 5.17
CA GLU A 55 19.93 -18.16 3.83
C GLU A 55 19.72 -16.75 3.24
N HIS A 56 18.50 -16.21 3.33
CA HIS A 56 18.18 -14.85 2.85
C HIS A 56 18.91 -13.73 3.60
N TYR A 57 19.05 -13.85 4.92
CA TYR A 57 19.73 -12.83 5.75
C TYR A 57 21.24 -13.08 5.93
N GLY A 58 21.79 -14.15 5.37
CA GLY A 58 23.22 -14.50 5.50
C GLY A 58 23.64 -14.96 6.90
N PHE A 59 22.73 -15.52 7.70
CA PHE A 59 23.03 -16.07 9.02
C PHE A 59 23.63 -17.48 8.95
N THR A 60 24.30 -17.92 10.02
CA THR A 60 24.91 -19.25 10.11
C THR A 60 23.88 -20.36 9.92
N GLU A 61 24.21 -21.33 9.07
CA GLU A 61 23.37 -22.48 8.74
C GLU A 61 23.06 -23.36 9.95
N ILE A 62 21.83 -23.86 10.00
CA ILE A 62 21.38 -24.85 10.99
C ILE A 62 21.25 -26.20 10.30
N ARG A 63 21.34 -27.27 11.11
CA ARG A 63 21.04 -28.64 10.66
C ARG A 63 19.70 -28.70 9.92
N LEU A 64 19.75 -29.03 8.63
CA LEU A 64 18.60 -29.19 7.76
C LEU A 64 17.59 -30.16 8.38
N PRO A 65 16.32 -29.75 8.54
CA PRO A 65 15.27 -30.66 8.97
C PRO A 65 14.95 -31.67 7.87
N GLN A 66 14.52 -32.86 8.27
CA GLN A 66 13.98 -33.85 7.35
C GLN A 66 12.55 -33.44 6.95
N LEU A 67 12.45 -32.70 5.85
CA LEU A 67 11.20 -32.29 5.24
C LEU A 67 11.00 -32.97 3.89
N LEU A 68 9.75 -33.20 3.54
CA LEU A 68 9.34 -33.70 2.23
C LEU A 68 9.56 -32.62 1.16
N LYS A 69 9.78 -33.05 -0.09
CA LYS A 69 10.04 -32.13 -1.21
C LYS A 69 8.95 -31.07 -1.40
N TRP A 70 7.68 -31.46 -1.23
CA TRP A 70 6.56 -30.52 -1.36
C TRP A 70 6.54 -29.48 -0.23
N GLN A 71 7.00 -29.83 0.98
CA GLN A 71 7.09 -28.89 2.10
C GLN A 71 8.16 -27.83 1.82
N TRP A 72 9.31 -28.25 1.32
CA TRP A 72 10.36 -27.33 0.86
C TRP A 72 9.88 -26.42 -0.27
N LYS A 73 9.09 -26.96 -1.21
CA LYS A 73 8.52 -26.18 -2.30
C LYS A 73 7.65 -25.03 -1.77
N ILE A 74 6.69 -25.34 -0.91
CA ILE A 74 5.80 -24.33 -0.31
C ILE A 74 6.62 -23.29 0.46
N ILE A 75 7.55 -23.72 1.32
CA ILE A 75 8.37 -22.79 2.11
C ILE A 75 9.14 -21.83 1.18
N ARG A 76 9.74 -22.34 0.10
CA ARG A 76 10.51 -21.52 -0.84
C ARG A 76 9.64 -20.55 -1.63
N GLU A 77 8.48 -20.99 -2.12
CA GLU A 77 7.54 -20.14 -2.87
C GLU A 77 7.07 -18.97 -1.99
N GLU A 78 6.54 -19.27 -0.80
CA GLU A 78 6.06 -18.25 0.15
C GLU A 78 7.17 -17.29 0.61
N THR A 79 8.37 -17.82 0.88
CA THR A 79 9.50 -16.99 1.30
C THR A 79 9.94 -16.04 0.17
N ALA A 80 9.97 -16.54 -1.07
CA ALA A 80 10.33 -15.73 -2.23
C ALA A 80 9.29 -14.62 -2.50
N GLU A 81 7.99 -14.93 -2.39
CA GLU A 81 6.91 -13.96 -2.54
C GLU A 81 6.97 -12.87 -1.45
N PHE A 82 7.18 -13.26 -0.19
CA PHE A 82 7.33 -12.32 0.92
C PHE A 82 8.49 -11.34 0.69
N PHE A 83 9.66 -11.84 0.29
CA PHE A 83 10.82 -10.98 0.02
C PHE A 83 10.70 -10.19 -1.29
N ALA A 84 9.92 -10.66 -2.26
CA ALA A 84 9.60 -9.87 -3.45
C ALA A 84 8.72 -8.67 -3.09
N ALA A 85 7.68 -8.88 -2.30
CA ALA A 85 6.81 -7.81 -1.80
C ALA A 85 7.59 -6.80 -0.92
N GLN A 86 8.47 -7.27 -0.04
CA GLN A 86 9.35 -6.40 0.74
C GLN A 86 10.24 -5.52 -0.15
N ARG A 87 10.86 -6.10 -1.19
CA ARG A 87 11.68 -5.35 -2.15
C ARG A 87 10.86 -4.34 -2.94
N GLU A 88 9.62 -4.65 -3.30
CA GLU A 88 8.73 -3.72 -4.00
C GLU A 88 8.35 -2.52 -3.11
N ILE A 89 8.07 -2.77 -1.83
CA ILE A 89 7.82 -1.71 -0.84
C ILE A 89 9.08 -0.84 -0.65
N GLU A 90 10.25 -1.47 -0.52
CA GLU A 90 11.51 -0.74 -0.38
C GLU A 90 11.87 0.05 -1.64
N ALA A 91 11.61 -0.48 -2.83
CA ALA A 91 11.83 0.24 -4.10
C ALA A 91 10.89 1.44 -4.25
N ARG A 92 9.67 1.36 -3.71
CA ARG A 92 8.73 2.49 -3.64
C ARG A 92 9.08 3.48 -2.53
N ARG A 93 9.99 3.14 -1.61
CA ARG A 93 10.37 4.01 -0.50
C ARG A 93 11.28 5.13 -1.02
N VAL A 94 10.69 6.30 -1.22
CA VAL A 94 11.42 7.52 -1.57
C VAL A 94 12.27 7.97 -0.38
N HIS A 95 13.59 8.09 -0.57
CA HIS A 95 14.50 8.65 0.42
C HIS A 95 14.77 10.12 0.09
N LEU A 96 14.32 11.02 0.96
CA LEU A 96 14.51 12.46 0.83
C LEU A 96 15.80 12.87 1.56
N ASP A 97 16.79 13.35 0.81
CA ASP A 97 18.02 13.91 1.37
C ASP A 97 17.82 15.40 1.68
N PHE A 98 17.79 15.72 2.97
CA PHE A 98 17.58 17.08 3.47
C PHE A 98 18.85 17.96 3.41
N SER A 99 20.01 17.40 3.10
CA SER A 99 21.27 18.18 3.02
C SER A 99 21.25 19.23 1.91
N GLN A 100 20.39 19.06 0.90
CA GLN A 100 20.28 19.98 -0.23
C GLN A 100 19.24 21.09 -0.03
N LEU A 101 18.46 21.06 1.07
CA LEU A 101 17.39 22.02 1.30
C LEU A 101 17.89 23.47 1.39
N ASP A 102 19.04 23.71 2.01
CA ASP A 102 19.55 25.08 2.17
C ASP A 102 19.98 25.69 0.83
N ARG A 103 20.51 24.88 -0.09
CA ARG A 103 20.81 25.32 -1.45
C ARG A 103 19.52 25.61 -2.23
N ILE A 104 18.52 24.73 -2.13
CA ILE A 104 17.22 24.94 -2.78
C ILE A 104 16.58 26.24 -2.28
N ARG A 105 16.64 26.52 -0.98
CA ARG A 105 16.13 27.77 -0.38
C ARG A 105 16.87 29.00 -0.88
N ALA A 106 18.21 28.92 -0.98
CA ALA A 106 19.01 30.03 -1.50
C ALA A 106 18.72 30.32 -2.97
N ASP A 107 18.65 29.29 -3.82
CA ASP A 107 18.33 29.43 -5.25
C ASP A 107 16.89 29.96 -5.45
N ALA A 108 15.93 29.50 -4.62
CA ALA A 108 14.57 30.00 -4.65
C ALA A 108 14.49 31.49 -4.30
N ALA A 109 15.22 31.96 -3.28
CA ALA A 109 15.24 33.38 -2.90
C ALA A 109 15.76 34.27 -4.04
N VAL A 110 16.80 33.85 -4.76
CA VAL A 110 17.32 34.56 -5.94
C VAL A 110 16.29 34.59 -7.08
N THR A 111 15.53 33.51 -7.24
CA THR A 111 14.49 33.42 -8.27
C THR A 111 13.29 34.31 -7.93
N GLU A 112 12.92 34.40 -6.65
CA GLU A 112 11.90 35.32 -6.13
C GLU A 112 12.29 36.78 -6.41
N GLU A 113 13.51 37.19 -6.05
CA GLU A 113 14.03 38.54 -6.32
C GLU A 113 13.98 38.91 -7.80
N ARG A 114 14.16 37.94 -8.70
CA ARG A 114 14.14 38.16 -10.15
C ARG A 114 12.73 38.22 -10.74
N LEU A 115 11.74 37.63 -10.06
CA LEU A 115 10.33 37.69 -10.47
C LEU A 115 9.57 38.87 -9.87
N ILE A 116 10.09 39.47 -8.78
CA ILE A 116 9.55 40.71 -8.24
C ILE A 116 9.72 41.80 -9.31
N VAL A 117 8.59 42.20 -9.88
CA VAL A 117 8.48 43.38 -10.76
C VAL A 117 8.39 44.59 -9.83
N ASP A 118 9.28 45.57 -10.00
CA ASP A 118 9.22 46.81 -9.25
C ASP A 118 7.88 47.52 -9.56
N GLU A 119 7.02 47.66 -8.55
CA GLU A 119 5.75 48.38 -8.64
C GLU A 119 5.94 49.88 -8.99
N ASP A 120 7.18 50.38 -9.01
CA ASP A 120 7.53 51.74 -9.45
C ASP A 120 7.66 51.88 -11.00
N ASP A 121 7.61 50.79 -11.77
CA ASP A 121 7.46 50.81 -13.23
C ASP A 121 5.98 50.83 -13.68
N GLU A 122 5.11 51.41 -12.85
CA GLU A 122 3.72 51.71 -13.21
C GLU A 122 3.64 52.99 -14.08
N LEU A 123 4.21 52.90 -15.28
CA LEU A 123 3.79 53.69 -16.43
C LEU A 123 3.33 52.73 -17.52
N LEU A 124 2.08 52.28 -17.39
CA LEU A 124 1.30 51.70 -18.48
C LEU A 124 1.33 52.65 -19.70
N PRO A 125 1.94 52.30 -20.85
CA PRO A 125 1.51 52.89 -22.09
C PRO A 125 0.20 52.20 -22.51
N ALA A 126 -0.92 52.87 -22.24
CA ALA A 126 -2.19 52.54 -22.87
C ALA A 126 -2.12 52.87 -24.37
N ALA A 127 -1.83 51.86 -25.19
CA ALA A 127 -2.22 51.74 -26.60
C ALA A 127 -2.07 50.24 -26.95
N GLY A 128 -3.12 49.46 -27.19
CA GLY A 128 -4.08 49.69 -28.25
C GLY A 128 -3.49 49.21 -29.59
N GLU A 129 -3.82 47.97 -29.95
CA GLU A 129 -3.71 47.36 -31.29
C GLU A 129 -2.32 46.90 -31.79
N ASP A 130 -2.02 45.60 -31.65
CA ASP A 130 -1.71 44.69 -32.77
C ASP A 130 -1.64 43.22 -32.27
N ILE A 131 -2.75 42.47 -32.35
CA ILE A 131 -2.72 41.01 -32.23
C ILE A 131 -2.61 40.47 -33.66
N SER A 132 -1.39 40.15 -34.07
CA SER A 132 -1.12 39.39 -35.28
C SER A 132 -0.59 38.00 -34.90
N PRO A 133 -1.30 36.89 -35.19
CA PRO A 133 -0.71 35.56 -35.21
C PRO A 133 -0.52 35.07 -36.67
N PRO A 134 0.25 34.00 -36.93
CA PRO A 134 1.48 33.52 -36.28
C PRO A 134 2.59 33.19 -37.33
N MET A 135 3.84 33.00 -36.91
CA MET A 135 4.88 32.31 -37.70
C MET A 135 5.83 31.55 -36.76
N PRO A 136 6.49 30.47 -37.23
CA PRO A 136 6.41 29.14 -36.61
C PRO A 136 7.47 28.86 -35.53
N GLU A 137 7.06 28.01 -34.57
CA GLU A 137 7.93 27.22 -33.70
C GLU A 137 9.04 26.54 -34.51
N GLN A 138 10.29 26.91 -34.24
CA GLN A 138 11.46 26.11 -34.58
C GLN A 138 12.07 25.58 -33.29
N SER A 139 11.65 24.37 -32.91
CA SER A 139 12.33 23.56 -31.90
C SER A 139 13.68 23.09 -32.46
N PRO A 140 14.79 23.16 -31.70
CA PRO A 140 16.04 22.54 -32.11
C PRO A 140 15.94 21.01 -32.09
N PRO A 141 16.57 20.29 -33.04
CA PRO A 141 16.46 18.84 -33.13
C PRO A 141 17.29 18.13 -32.05
N PRO A 142 16.82 16.99 -31.52
CA PRO A 142 17.63 16.10 -30.69
C PRO A 142 18.66 15.34 -31.56
N PRO A 143 19.87 15.05 -31.05
CA PRO A 143 20.87 14.28 -31.78
C PRO A 143 20.49 12.80 -31.89
N ALA A 144 20.66 12.25 -33.09
CA ALA A 144 20.49 10.84 -33.39
C ALA A 144 21.62 9.99 -32.76
N ALA A 145 21.24 9.00 -31.95
CA ALA A 145 22.08 7.85 -31.63
C ALA A 145 21.29 6.56 -31.92
N GLN A 146 21.98 5.62 -32.55
CA GLN A 146 21.45 4.50 -33.31
C GLN A 146 21.29 3.24 -32.45
N ASN A 147 20.27 2.44 -32.80
CA ASN A 147 20.14 0.98 -32.65
C ASN A 147 20.42 0.30 -31.30
N ALA A 148 19.35 -0.19 -30.65
CA ALA A 148 19.34 -1.51 -30.01
C ALA A 148 17.89 -2.06 -29.85
N ALA A 149 17.62 -3.12 -30.61
CA ALA A 149 16.70 -4.24 -30.35
C ALA A 149 15.31 -3.99 -29.71
N ALA A 150 14.29 -4.09 -30.57
CA ALA A 150 12.91 -4.36 -30.19
C ALA A 150 12.70 -5.81 -29.71
N ALA A 151 11.95 -5.97 -28.62
CA ALA A 151 11.08 -7.12 -28.38
C ALA A 151 9.84 -6.65 -27.58
N PRO A 152 8.67 -7.28 -27.79
CA PRO A 152 7.40 -6.56 -27.81
C PRO A 152 6.65 -6.62 -26.49
N HIS A 153 6.18 -5.47 -26.00
CA HIS A 153 5.10 -5.45 -25.03
C HIS A 153 3.78 -5.73 -25.76
N THR A 154 3.37 -6.99 -25.66
CA THR A 154 2.05 -7.47 -26.04
C THR A 154 1.01 -6.75 -25.21
N ASN A 155 0.18 -5.97 -25.88
CA ASN A 155 -1.07 -5.43 -25.37
C ASN A 155 -2.12 -6.55 -25.37
N PRO A 156 -2.68 -7.00 -24.24
CA PRO A 156 -3.88 -7.82 -24.27
C PRO A 156 -5.09 -6.89 -24.34
N GLN A 157 -5.62 -6.80 -25.57
CA GLN A 157 -7.05 -6.86 -25.86
C GLN A 157 -7.95 -5.86 -25.13
N GLN A 158 -8.27 -4.79 -25.85
CA GLN A 158 -9.54 -4.06 -25.75
C GLN A 158 -10.71 -5.06 -25.71
N GLN A 159 -11.53 -4.97 -24.66
CA GLN A 159 -12.89 -5.49 -24.68
C GLN A 159 -13.84 -4.30 -24.52
N ASP A 160 -14.62 -4.09 -25.58
CA ASP A 160 -15.71 -3.11 -25.65
C ASP A 160 -16.67 -3.27 -24.46
N THR A 161 -16.70 -2.26 -23.60
CA THR A 161 -17.77 -1.99 -22.64
C THR A 161 -18.02 -0.47 -22.62
N PRO A 162 -19.25 -0.01 -22.37
CA PRO A 162 -19.62 1.39 -22.57
C PRO A 162 -18.76 2.32 -21.68
N PRO A 163 -18.49 3.56 -22.14
CA PRO A 163 -17.65 4.50 -21.41
C PRO A 163 -18.46 5.06 -20.25
N THR A 164 -18.30 4.49 -19.05
CA THR A 164 -18.84 5.10 -17.82
C THR A 164 -17.94 4.88 -16.62
N ASP A 165 -16.74 4.35 -16.85
CA ASP A 165 -15.77 4.07 -15.81
C ASP A 165 -14.51 4.88 -16.13
N HIS A 166 -14.25 5.96 -15.38
CA HIS A 166 -13.10 6.85 -15.53
C HIS A 166 -11.76 6.18 -15.15
N GLY A 167 -11.65 4.86 -15.34
CA GLY A 167 -10.48 4.08 -14.95
C GLY A 167 -10.19 4.12 -13.46
N LEU A 168 -11.20 4.37 -12.60
CA LEU A 168 -11.02 4.36 -11.16
C LEU A 168 -10.57 2.95 -10.72
N THR A 169 -9.49 2.89 -9.95
CA THR A 169 -8.99 1.62 -9.41
C THR A 169 -9.99 1.07 -8.39
N GLN A 170 -9.91 -0.24 -8.11
CA GLN A 170 -10.81 -0.87 -7.13
C GLN A 170 -10.74 -0.19 -5.75
N ALA A 171 -9.55 0.26 -5.34
CA ALA A 171 -9.35 0.99 -4.09
C ALA A 171 -9.98 2.38 -4.12
N GLU A 172 -9.82 3.12 -5.23
CA GLU A 172 -10.44 4.44 -5.41
C GLU A 172 -11.97 4.37 -5.41
N LYS A 173 -12.56 3.38 -6.10
CA LYS A 173 -14.01 3.14 -6.07
C LYS A 173 -14.51 2.83 -4.67
N ARG A 174 -13.79 1.97 -3.94
CA ARG A 174 -14.13 1.63 -2.55
C ARG A 174 -14.05 2.84 -1.63
N LEU A 175 -13.05 3.72 -1.83
CA LEU A 175 -12.92 4.97 -1.10
C LEU A 175 -14.08 5.92 -1.41
N LEU A 176 -14.39 6.15 -2.68
CA LEU A 176 -15.49 6.99 -3.11
C LEU A 176 -16.83 6.50 -2.55
N CYS A 177 -17.11 5.20 -2.62
CA CYS A 177 -18.30 4.61 -2.02
C CYS A 177 -18.35 4.77 -0.50
N ALA A 178 -17.21 4.61 0.20
CA ALA A 178 -17.15 4.84 1.65
C ALA A 178 -17.46 6.30 2.01
N LEU A 179 -16.95 7.26 1.24
CA LEU A 179 -17.22 8.69 1.45
C LEU A 179 -18.68 9.08 1.14
N LEU A 180 -19.30 8.45 0.14
CA LEU A 180 -20.71 8.68 -0.20
C LEU A 180 -21.67 8.07 0.84
N THR A 181 -21.31 6.93 1.43
CA THR A 181 -22.15 6.20 2.41
C THR A 181 -21.84 6.53 3.88
N GLY A 182 -20.77 7.30 4.14
CA GLY A 182 -20.29 7.59 5.49
C GLY A 182 -19.64 6.38 6.18
N GLY A 183 -19.07 5.45 5.39
CA GLY A 183 -18.40 4.24 5.88
C GLY A 183 -17.03 4.50 6.51
N ALA A 184 -16.53 3.52 7.27
CA ALA A 184 -15.22 3.61 7.92
C ALA A 184 -14.06 3.53 6.91
N LEU A 185 -13.05 4.38 7.10
CA LEU A 185 -11.86 4.50 6.25
C LEU A 185 -10.63 3.74 6.79
N ASP A 186 -10.79 2.97 7.86
CA ASP A 186 -9.69 2.27 8.54
C ASP A 186 -8.95 1.26 7.64
N TRP A 187 -9.65 0.74 6.63
CA TRP A 187 -9.09 -0.20 5.65
C TRP A 187 -7.97 0.41 4.81
N VAL A 188 -7.99 1.72 4.55
CA VAL A 188 -6.99 2.40 3.70
C VAL A 188 -5.60 2.26 4.32
N ARG A 189 -5.49 2.49 5.64
CA ARG A 189 -4.24 2.30 6.38
C ARG A 189 -3.89 0.83 6.57
N ALA A 190 -4.88 -0.04 6.77
CA ALA A 190 -4.67 -1.48 6.94
C ALA A 190 -4.09 -2.14 5.68
N GLU A 191 -4.47 -1.66 4.49
CA GLU A 191 -3.97 -2.13 3.19
C GLU A 191 -2.68 -1.41 2.75
N GLY A 192 -2.10 -0.56 3.60
CA GLY A 192 -0.84 0.15 3.34
C GLY A 192 -0.94 1.27 2.31
N GLN A 193 -2.15 1.76 2.03
CA GLN A 193 -2.39 2.86 1.11
C GLN A 193 -2.40 4.22 1.83
N ILE A 194 -2.06 5.27 1.10
CA ILE A 194 -2.06 6.64 1.62
C ILE A 194 -3.37 7.31 1.18
N LEU A 195 -4.14 7.77 2.16
CA LEU A 195 -5.46 8.38 1.94
C LEU A 195 -5.40 9.58 1.00
N SER A 196 -4.41 10.47 1.15
CA SER A 196 -4.24 11.63 0.27
C SER A 196 -4.00 11.24 -1.18
N VAL A 197 -3.17 10.21 -1.43
CA VAL A 197 -2.86 9.74 -2.79
C VAL A 197 -4.10 9.19 -3.49
N LEU A 198 -4.99 8.50 -2.76
CA LEU A 198 -6.24 8.02 -3.33
C LEU A 198 -7.22 9.17 -3.61
N VAL A 199 -7.29 10.17 -2.72
CA VAL A 199 -8.11 11.37 -2.93
C VAL A 199 -7.63 12.15 -4.14
N ASP A 200 -6.32 12.41 -4.24
CA ASP A 200 -5.71 13.10 -5.37
C ASP A 200 -5.92 12.31 -6.67
N GLY A 201 -5.77 10.98 -6.64
CA GLY A 201 -6.01 10.12 -7.80
C GLY A 201 -7.46 10.10 -8.26
N ILE A 202 -8.43 10.18 -7.33
CA ILE A 202 -9.85 10.33 -7.68
C ILE A 202 -10.12 11.70 -8.28
N ASN A 203 -9.63 12.77 -7.65
CA ASN A 203 -9.82 14.14 -8.11
C ASN A 203 -9.24 14.33 -9.52
N GLU A 204 -8.03 13.83 -9.78
CA GLU A 204 -7.39 13.89 -11.09
C GLU A 204 -8.24 13.19 -12.18
N LYS A 205 -8.74 11.99 -11.89
CA LYS A 205 -9.53 11.20 -12.86
C LYS A 205 -10.92 11.76 -13.12
N LEU A 206 -11.50 12.42 -12.14
CA LEU A 206 -12.82 13.04 -12.24
C LEU A 206 -12.75 14.49 -12.73
N TYR A 207 -11.55 15.08 -12.81
CA TYR A 207 -11.38 16.47 -13.24
C TYR A 207 -11.89 16.73 -14.66
N GLU A 208 -11.72 15.78 -15.59
CA GLU A 208 -12.22 15.94 -16.97
C GLU A 208 -13.74 16.12 -17.05
N ASP A 209 -14.49 15.51 -16.12
CA ASP A 209 -15.96 15.52 -16.11
C ASP A 209 -16.53 16.65 -15.25
N PHE A 210 -15.98 16.83 -14.05
CA PHE A 210 -16.50 17.78 -13.08
C PHE A 210 -15.84 19.16 -13.22
N SER A 211 -14.68 19.23 -13.89
CA SER A 211 -13.84 20.44 -14.02
C SER A 211 -13.52 21.11 -12.67
N ASP A 212 -13.64 20.35 -11.58
CA ASP A 212 -13.48 20.81 -10.20
C ASP A 212 -13.05 19.66 -9.29
N THR A 213 -12.59 19.98 -8.09
CA THR A 213 -12.22 19.00 -7.05
C THR A 213 -13.46 18.39 -6.42
N VAL A 214 -13.57 17.06 -6.54
CA VAL A 214 -14.77 16.33 -6.14
C VAL A 214 -14.72 15.90 -4.67
N ILE A 215 -13.52 15.70 -4.13
CA ILE A 215 -13.27 15.36 -2.73
C ILE A 215 -12.35 16.41 -2.12
N GLU A 216 -12.75 17.01 -1.00
CA GLU A 216 -12.02 18.07 -0.31
C GLU A 216 -12.05 17.92 1.22
N GLY A 217 -11.13 18.62 1.88
CA GLY A 217 -11.09 18.76 3.34
C GLY A 217 -10.25 17.71 4.10
N GLU A 218 -10.07 17.97 5.39
CA GLU A 218 -9.46 17.04 6.35
C GLU A 218 -10.38 16.97 7.60
N PRO A 219 -11.22 15.93 7.76
CA PRO A 219 -11.26 14.67 7.02
C PRO A 219 -11.82 14.81 5.59
N PRO A 220 -11.41 13.95 4.64
CA PRO A 220 -11.86 14.03 3.25
C PRO A 220 -13.36 13.77 3.15
N ALA A 221 -14.06 14.66 2.46
CA ALA A 221 -15.49 14.59 2.21
C ALA A 221 -15.76 14.91 0.73
N VAL A 222 -16.80 14.28 0.17
CA VAL A 222 -17.29 14.61 -1.17
C VAL A 222 -17.96 15.99 -1.12
N VAL A 223 -17.66 16.85 -2.09
CA VAL A 223 -18.30 18.15 -2.25
C VAL A 223 -19.81 17.95 -2.50
N GLU A 224 -20.65 18.66 -1.74
CA GLU A 224 -22.10 18.44 -1.73
C GLU A 224 -22.74 18.62 -3.10
N ASP A 225 -22.24 19.56 -3.91
CA ASP A 225 -22.75 19.87 -5.24
C ASP A 225 -22.63 18.67 -6.21
N TYR A 226 -21.66 17.79 -5.98
CA TYR A 226 -21.40 16.60 -6.81
C TYR A 226 -21.84 15.29 -6.16
N ARG A 227 -22.29 15.31 -4.90
CA ARG A 227 -22.64 14.12 -4.13
C ARG A 227 -23.73 13.29 -4.81
N GLU A 228 -24.81 13.93 -5.28
CA GLU A 228 -25.95 13.23 -5.90
C GLU A 228 -25.56 12.59 -7.24
N GLU A 229 -24.75 13.30 -8.03
CA GLU A 229 -24.27 12.81 -9.33
C GLU A 229 -23.31 11.63 -9.17
N LEU A 230 -22.36 11.72 -8.23
CA LEU A 230 -21.46 10.62 -7.90
C LEU A 230 -22.19 9.42 -7.31
N ALA A 231 -23.18 9.66 -6.44
CA ALA A 231 -24.01 8.58 -5.92
C ALA A 231 -24.72 7.87 -7.09
N GLY A 232 -25.34 8.62 -8.01
CA GLY A 232 -25.98 8.05 -9.19
C GLY A 232 -25.05 7.23 -10.08
N ARG A 233 -23.81 7.66 -10.28
CA ARG A 233 -22.82 6.95 -11.14
C ARG A 233 -22.15 5.76 -10.45
N TYR A 234 -21.81 5.88 -9.17
CA TYR A 234 -20.91 4.93 -8.51
C TYR A 234 -21.57 4.07 -7.42
N SER A 235 -22.82 4.35 -7.03
CA SER A 235 -23.55 3.47 -6.11
C SER A 235 -24.06 2.18 -6.77
N HIS A 236 -24.10 2.10 -8.10
CA HIS A 236 -24.64 0.96 -8.85
C HIS A 236 -23.70 -0.27 -8.90
N GLY A 237 -22.54 -0.23 -8.23
CA GLY A 237 -21.65 -1.38 -8.04
C GLY A 237 -21.91 -2.18 -6.77
N ILE A 238 -23.02 -1.92 -6.06
CA ILE A 238 -23.45 -2.65 -4.87
C ILE A 238 -24.49 -3.70 -5.28
N GLU A 239 -24.04 -4.77 -5.93
CA GLU A 239 -24.72 -6.08 -5.92
C GLU A 239 -23.69 -7.22 -5.99
#